data_AF-A0A2V8G5J7-F1
#
_entry.id   AF-A0A2V8G5J7-F1
#
_cell.length_a   1.000
_cell.length_b   1.000
_cell.length_c   1.000
_cell.angle_alpha   90.00
_cell.angle_beta   90.00
_cell.angle_gamma   90.00
#
_symmetry.space_group_name_H-M   'P 1'
#
loop_
_entity.id
_entity.type
_entity.pdbx_description
1 polymer ?
#
loop_
_entity_poly.entity_id
_entity_poly.type
_entity_poly.pdbx_seq_one_letter_code
_entity_poly.pdbx_strand_id
1 'polypeptide(L)'
;MTVETATSGSSGCEAGVDPRYRYGVYGIDVVSDTPLALPEYAHGGLGRVECRSAPASLFLTAMQGVDFDRRSDSWYRYACLHDGSTYVRWDTVGEFLVAADGRRISCRRVEASSLESFQVYMLGQALSFALVKQRFEPLHATVVVVDDHAVAFLGDNASGKSSLAACFLEAGHRLLTDDLLILQDSSNRILAYPGPPRIKLFPAIASRFLGRTVKRVPMNADTDKLILPIDAHRSCASPVPLKAIYSLAAPRDVCRRQSVSIEPLSPREAFVELVKSTFNRRLVNPQRLERQFGVMASLADVVSVKKLAYPRAIDRLQEVRRMVLADLD
;
A
#
# COMPACT_ATOMS: atom_id res chain seq x y z
N MET A 1 -0.72 -61.32 42.14
CA MET A 1 -1.93 -60.58 42.57
C MET A 1 -2.39 -59.74 41.40
N THR A 2 -3.35 -60.29 40.67
CA THR A 2 -4.30 -59.59 39.81
C THR A 2 -5.20 -58.69 40.66
N VAL A 3 -5.44 -57.44 40.23
CA VAL A 3 -6.77 -56.81 40.20
C VAL A 3 -6.78 -55.75 39.07
N GLU A 4 -7.93 -55.71 38.40
CA GLU A 4 -8.34 -55.04 37.18
C GLU A 4 -8.53 -53.51 37.23
N THR A 5 -8.38 -52.94 36.02
CA THR A 5 -9.06 -51.80 35.36
C THR A 5 -10.00 -50.86 36.13
N ALA A 6 -9.80 -49.56 35.90
CA ALA A 6 -10.90 -48.62 35.62
C ALA A 6 -10.45 -47.51 34.66
N THR A 7 -10.99 -47.54 33.44
CA THR A 7 -11.01 -46.45 32.48
C THR A 7 -12.00 -45.37 32.92
N SER A 8 -11.58 -44.11 32.92
CA SER A 8 -12.49 -42.98 32.77
C SER A 8 -11.82 -41.92 31.90
N GLY A 9 -12.30 -41.78 30.66
CA GLY A 9 -11.94 -40.69 29.79
C GLY A 9 -12.50 -39.37 30.31
N SER A 10 -11.69 -38.32 30.22
CA SER A 10 -12.18 -36.95 30.11
C SER A 10 -11.63 -36.36 28.82
N SER A 11 -12.35 -36.61 27.73
CA SER A 11 -12.27 -35.85 26.49
C SER A 11 -12.90 -34.48 26.69
N GLY A 12 -12.24 -33.44 26.17
CA GLY A 12 -12.94 -32.27 25.64
C GLY A 12 -12.88 -31.02 26.51
N CYS A 13 -11.89 -30.18 26.25
CA CYS A 13 -12.08 -28.91 25.55
C CYS A 13 -10.80 -28.07 25.73
N GLU A 14 -9.71 -28.46 25.07
CA GLU A 14 -8.71 -27.47 24.69
C GLU A 14 -9.38 -26.56 23.67
N ALA A 15 -9.79 -25.37 24.12
CA ALA A 15 -10.21 -24.30 23.23
C ALA A 15 -9.06 -24.06 22.25
N GLY A 16 -9.22 -24.53 21.01
CA GLY A 16 -8.25 -24.33 19.95
C GLY A 16 -8.01 -22.84 19.76
N VAL A 17 -6.91 -22.34 20.32
CA VAL A 17 -6.44 -20.99 20.06
C VAL A 17 -5.87 -21.03 18.65
N ASP A 18 -6.71 -20.70 17.68
CA ASP A 18 -6.33 -20.46 16.29
C ASP A 18 -5.11 -19.51 16.30
N PRO A 19 -3.93 -19.91 15.78
CA PRO A 19 -2.72 -19.10 15.91
C PRO A 19 -2.93 -17.76 15.22
N ARG A 20 -3.03 -16.69 16.03
CA ARG A 20 -3.16 -15.33 15.51
C ARG A 20 -1.78 -14.73 15.33
N TYR A 21 -1.37 -14.62 14.08
CA TYR A 21 -0.15 -13.91 13.70
C TYR A 21 -0.39 -12.40 13.81
N ARG A 22 0.60 -11.66 14.30
CA ARG A 22 0.51 -10.21 14.52
C ARG A 22 1.66 -9.49 13.83
N TYR A 23 1.31 -8.50 13.01
CA TYR A 23 2.24 -7.77 12.16
C TYR A 23 2.01 -6.26 12.25
N GLY A 24 3.04 -5.50 11.85
CA GLY A 24 2.97 -4.05 11.75
C GLY A 24 3.15 -3.60 10.32
N VAL A 25 2.24 -2.77 9.82
CA VAL A 25 2.39 -2.15 8.50
C VAL A 25 1.63 -0.84 8.44
N TYR A 26 2.21 0.20 7.87
CA TYR A 26 1.62 1.55 7.79
C TYR A 26 1.25 2.16 9.16
N GLY A 27 1.89 1.68 10.23
CA GLY A 27 1.52 2.02 11.61
C GLY A 27 0.28 1.29 12.14
N ILE A 28 -0.21 0.28 11.43
CA ILE A 28 -1.42 -0.47 11.74
C ILE A 28 -1.06 -1.84 12.29
N ASP A 29 -1.73 -2.23 13.37
CA ASP A 29 -1.68 -3.57 13.94
C ASP A 29 -2.54 -4.53 13.10
N VAL A 30 -1.89 -5.40 12.34
CA VAL A 30 -2.55 -6.38 11.48
C VAL A 30 -2.51 -7.75 12.14
N VAL A 31 -3.69 -8.27 12.46
CA VAL A 31 -3.87 -9.62 13.01
C VAL A 31 -4.40 -10.54 11.93
N SER A 32 -3.77 -11.68 11.73
CA SER A 32 -4.10 -12.61 10.64
C SER A 32 -4.22 -14.04 11.16
N ASP A 33 -5.17 -14.79 10.60
CA ASP A 33 -5.30 -16.24 10.81
C ASP A 33 -4.32 -17.06 9.93
N THR A 34 -3.65 -16.39 9.00
CA THR A 34 -2.65 -16.97 8.10
C THR A 34 -1.35 -16.16 8.13
N PRO A 35 -0.18 -16.78 7.95
CA PRO A 35 1.09 -16.06 7.92
C PRO A 35 1.14 -15.01 6.81
N LEU A 36 1.65 -13.82 7.14
CA LEU A 36 1.89 -12.73 6.19
C LEU A 36 3.38 -12.50 5.98
N ALA A 37 3.79 -12.16 4.75
CA ALA A 37 5.15 -11.72 4.44
C ALA A 37 5.38 -10.28 4.90
N LEU A 38 5.32 -10.08 6.22
CA LEU A 38 5.54 -8.83 6.94
C LEU A 38 6.48 -9.09 8.12
N PRO A 39 7.27 -8.09 8.53
CA PRO A 39 8.04 -8.18 9.77
C PRO A 39 7.10 -8.26 10.99
N GLU A 40 7.56 -8.93 12.05
CA GLU A 40 6.88 -8.94 13.35
C GLU A 40 6.82 -7.53 13.94
N TYR A 41 5.74 -7.25 14.67
CA TYR A 41 5.46 -5.89 15.15
C TYR A 41 6.10 -5.58 16.50
N ALA A 42 6.82 -4.45 16.59
CA ALA A 42 7.52 -4.04 17.81
C ALA A 42 6.90 -2.84 18.56
N HIS A 43 5.92 -2.10 18.02
CA HIS A 43 5.47 -0.81 18.58
C HIS A 43 3.93 -0.65 18.62
N GLY A 44 3.38 0.40 19.24
CA GLY A 44 1.92 0.62 19.32
C GLY A 44 1.30 1.15 18.02
N GLY A 45 0.10 0.66 17.67
CA GLY A 45 -0.55 0.92 16.37
C GLY A 45 -1.53 2.09 16.38
N LEU A 46 -1.52 2.87 15.29
CA LEU A 46 -2.51 3.92 14.97
C LEU A 46 -3.94 3.36 14.88
N GLY A 47 -4.06 2.09 14.52
CA GLY A 47 -5.31 1.37 14.37
C GLY A 47 -5.05 -0.13 14.33
N ARG A 48 -6.13 -0.91 14.23
CA ARG A 48 -6.07 -2.38 14.17
C ARG A 48 -6.98 -2.91 13.07
N VAL A 49 -6.49 -3.91 12.35
CA VAL A 49 -7.25 -4.62 11.31
C VAL A 49 -7.05 -6.13 11.49
N GLU A 50 -8.15 -6.87 11.48
CA GLU A 50 -8.16 -8.32 11.50
C GLU A 50 -8.40 -8.86 10.08
N CYS A 51 -7.44 -9.60 9.54
CA CYS A 51 -7.55 -10.33 8.28
C CYS A 51 -7.94 -11.78 8.57
N ARG A 52 -9.01 -12.28 7.96
CA ARG A 52 -9.45 -13.67 8.12
C ARG A 52 -9.76 -14.33 6.80
N SER A 53 -9.32 -15.56 6.63
CA SER A 53 -9.77 -16.45 5.58
C SER A 53 -11.25 -16.76 5.76
N ALA A 54 -12.01 -16.73 4.66
CA ALA A 54 -13.45 -16.98 4.69
C ALA A 54 -13.90 -17.93 3.56
N PRO A 55 -14.96 -18.73 3.77
CA PRO A 55 -15.49 -19.63 2.76
C PRO A 55 -16.20 -18.85 1.65
N ALA A 56 -16.30 -19.46 0.46
CA ALA A 56 -16.97 -18.86 -0.70
C ALA A 56 -18.43 -18.47 -0.43
N SER A 57 -19.13 -19.22 0.45
CA SER A 57 -20.52 -18.94 0.83
C SER A 57 -20.72 -17.54 1.39
N LEU A 58 -19.77 -17.03 2.20
CA LEU A 58 -19.83 -15.69 2.77
C LEU A 58 -19.87 -14.62 1.66
N PHE A 59 -19.04 -14.77 0.63
CA PHE A 59 -18.97 -13.82 -0.48
C PHE A 59 -20.17 -13.95 -1.42
N LEU A 60 -20.64 -15.18 -1.66
CA LEU A 60 -21.86 -15.41 -2.44
C LEU A 60 -23.07 -14.73 -1.79
N THR A 61 -23.24 -14.87 -0.47
CA THR A 61 -24.30 -14.18 0.27
C THR A 61 -24.13 -12.67 0.22
N ALA A 62 -22.91 -12.16 0.41
CA ALA A 62 -22.63 -10.72 0.36
C ALA A 62 -22.94 -10.09 -1.00
N MET A 63 -22.85 -10.87 -2.09
CA MET A 63 -23.17 -10.43 -3.45
C MET A 63 -24.65 -10.55 -3.83
N GLN A 64 -25.50 -11.17 -3.00
CA GLN A 64 -26.92 -11.31 -3.33
C GLN A 64 -27.60 -9.95 -3.38
N GLY A 65 -28.23 -9.64 -4.52
CA GLY A 65 -28.95 -8.36 -4.71
C GLY A 65 -28.05 -7.13 -4.85
N VAL A 66 -26.74 -7.31 -5.00
CA VAL A 66 -25.79 -6.20 -5.18
C VAL A 66 -25.77 -5.76 -6.63
N ASP A 67 -26.07 -4.49 -6.88
CA ASP A 67 -25.74 -3.84 -8.14
C ASP A 67 -24.29 -3.37 -8.08
N PHE A 68 -23.43 -4.02 -8.86
CA PHE A 68 -22.04 -3.60 -8.98
C PHE A 68 -22.00 -2.24 -9.69
N ASP A 69 -21.10 -1.36 -9.29
CA ASP A 69 -20.85 -0.14 -10.05
C ASP A 69 -20.39 -0.52 -11.48
N ARG A 70 -21.31 -0.42 -12.45
CA ARG A 70 -21.11 -0.82 -13.86
C ARG A 70 -20.26 0.17 -14.66
N ARG A 71 -19.60 1.14 -14.02
CA ARG A 71 -18.65 2.05 -14.69
C ARG A 71 -17.51 1.22 -15.32
N SER A 72 -17.53 1.13 -16.64
CA SER A 72 -17.13 -0.03 -17.45
C SER A 72 -15.64 -0.29 -17.67
N ASP A 73 -14.71 0.33 -16.94
CA ASP A 73 -13.26 0.19 -17.21
C ASP A 73 -12.42 -0.10 -15.96
N SER A 74 -13.03 -0.70 -14.94
CA SER A 74 -12.32 -1.04 -13.71
C SER A 74 -11.64 -2.39 -13.84
N TRP A 75 -10.31 -2.43 -13.71
CA TRP A 75 -9.49 -3.65 -13.60
C TRP A 75 -9.80 -4.51 -12.35
N TYR A 76 -10.87 -4.19 -11.63
CA TYR A 76 -11.39 -4.87 -10.44
C TYR A 76 -12.86 -4.55 -10.19
N ARG A 77 -13.59 -5.47 -9.54
CA ARG A 77 -14.99 -5.30 -9.16
C ARG A 77 -15.09 -4.74 -7.75
N TYR A 78 -16.06 -3.87 -7.52
CA TYR A 78 -16.25 -3.17 -6.26
C TYR A 78 -17.74 -2.91 -6.02
N ALA A 79 -18.18 -3.04 -4.77
CA ALA A 79 -19.50 -2.61 -4.33
C ALA A 79 -19.47 -2.17 -2.85
N CYS A 80 -20.28 -1.15 -2.52
CA CYS A 80 -20.66 -0.85 -1.15
C CYS A 80 -21.97 -1.60 -0.85
N LEU A 81 -22.01 -2.36 0.24
CA LEU A 81 -23.18 -3.14 0.62
C LEU A 81 -24.09 -2.33 1.54
N HIS A 82 -25.33 -2.78 1.70
CA HIS A 82 -26.35 -2.10 2.52
C HIS A 82 -25.97 -1.98 4.00
N ASP A 83 -25.21 -2.94 4.52
CA ASP A 83 -24.69 -2.93 5.90
C ASP A 83 -23.47 -1.99 6.09
N GLY A 84 -23.08 -1.27 5.04
CA GLY A 84 -21.92 -0.37 5.03
C GLY A 84 -20.58 -1.08 4.81
N SER A 85 -20.56 -2.41 4.68
CA SER A 85 -19.36 -3.14 4.29
C SER A 85 -19.02 -2.91 2.81
N THR A 86 -17.82 -3.33 2.42
CA THR A 86 -17.30 -3.11 1.07
C THR A 86 -16.76 -4.40 0.51
N TYR A 87 -17.34 -4.83 -0.62
CA TYR A 87 -16.86 -5.98 -1.37
C TYR A 87 -15.92 -5.53 -2.50
N VAL A 88 -14.79 -6.20 -2.64
CA VAL A 88 -13.80 -5.94 -3.70
C VAL A 88 -13.24 -7.26 -4.24
N ARG A 89 -13.09 -7.36 -5.57
CA ARG A 89 -12.60 -8.58 -6.22
C ARG A 89 -11.71 -8.30 -7.42
N TRP A 90 -10.65 -9.10 -7.52
CA TRP A 90 -9.80 -9.25 -8.70
C TRP A 90 -9.89 -10.70 -9.17
N ASP A 91 -10.30 -10.91 -10.41
CA ASP A 91 -10.65 -12.24 -10.92
C ASP A 91 -9.48 -13.23 -10.90
N THR A 92 -8.25 -12.74 -11.01
CA THR A 92 -7.02 -13.54 -11.02
C THR A 92 -6.34 -13.64 -9.65
N VAL A 93 -6.89 -13.00 -8.60
CA VAL A 93 -6.23 -12.88 -7.29
C VAL A 93 -7.11 -13.40 -6.15
N GLY A 94 -8.31 -12.86 -6.00
CA GLY A 94 -9.11 -13.09 -4.81
C GLY A 94 -10.21 -12.05 -4.61
N GLU A 95 -10.98 -12.30 -3.56
CA GLU A 95 -12.05 -11.42 -3.12
C GLU A 95 -11.92 -11.07 -1.63
N PHE A 96 -12.38 -9.87 -1.30
CA PHE A 96 -12.24 -9.24 -0.01
C PHE A 96 -13.55 -8.60 0.39
N LEU A 97 -13.94 -8.78 1.65
CA LEU A 97 -15.07 -8.12 2.27
C LEU A 97 -14.56 -7.32 3.48
N VAL A 98 -14.60 -6.00 3.36
CA VAL A 98 -14.16 -5.07 4.41
C VAL A 98 -15.36 -4.64 5.22
N ALA A 99 -15.35 -4.91 6.52
CA ALA A 99 -16.43 -4.54 7.44
C ALA A 99 -16.69 -3.02 7.45
N ALA A 100 -17.89 -2.60 7.84
CA ALA A 100 -18.32 -1.19 7.82
C ALA A 100 -17.44 -0.26 8.70
N ASP A 101 -16.89 -0.78 9.79
CA ASP A 101 -15.97 -0.09 10.69
C ASP A 101 -14.50 -0.16 10.22
N GLY A 102 -14.21 -0.92 9.16
CA GLY A 102 -12.87 -1.16 8.65
C GLY A 102 -11.98 -2.03 9.55
N ARG A 103 -12.49 -2.64 10.62
CA ARG A 103 -11.68 -3.41 11.58
C ARG A 103 -11.49 -4.87 11.19
N ARG A 104 -12.24 -5.36 10.21
CA ARG A 104 -12.11 -6.73 9.68
C ARG A 104 -12.09 -6.74 8.16
N ILE A 105 -11.21 -7.58 7.61
CA ILE A 105 -11.17 -7.96 6.21
C ILE A 105 -11.34 -9.48 6.15
N SER A 106 -12.45 -9.94 5.60
CA SER A 106 -12.62 -11.34 5.24
C SER A 106 -12.07 -11.54 3.82
N CYS A 107 -11.22 -12.53 3.62
CA CYS A 107 -10.45 -12.71 2.39
C CYS A 107 -10.61 -14.14 1.86
N ARG A 108 -10.65 -14.29 0.54
CA ARG A 108 -10.54 -15.59 -0.13
C ARG A 108 -9.63 -15.48 -1.34
N ARG A 109 -8.54 -16.24 -1.34
CA ARG A 109 -7.59 -16.32 -2.45
C ARG A 109 -8.14 -17.22 -3.56
N VAL A 110 -7.98 -16.81 -4.82
CA VAL A 110 -8.19 -17.69 -5.97
C VAL A 110 -7.05 -18.70 -6.02
N GLU A 111 -7.36 -19.98 -6.22
CA GLU A 111 -6.39 -21.08 -6.13
C GLU A 111 -5.15 -20.87 -7.02
N ALA A 112 -5.36 -20.39 -8.25
CA ALA A 112 -4.31 -20.09 -9.23
C ALA A 112 -3.42 -18.88 -8.87
N SER A 113 -3.82 -18.05 -7.90
CA SER A 113 -3.04 -16.88 -7.46
C SER A 113 -1.95 -17.31 -6.48
N SER A 114 -0.72 -16.82 -6.65
CA SER A 114 0.34 -17.04 -5.65
C SER A 114 -0.01 -16.36 -4.32
N LEU A 115 0.55 -16.87 -3.22
CA LEU A 115 0.34 -16.27 -1.90
C LEU A 115 0.86 -14.83 -1.86
N GLU A 116 2.04 -14.56 -2.44
CA GLU A 116 2.62 -13.22 -2.52
C GLU A 116 1.76 -12.26 -3.34
N SER A 117 1.19 -12.72 -4.46
CA SER A 117 0.23 -11.94 -5.25
C SER A 117 -0.96 -11.54 -4.39
N PHE A 118 -1.63 -12.51 -3.78
CA PHE A 118 -2.77 -12.27 -2.92
C PHE A 118 -2.48 -11.30 -1.77
N GLN A 119 -1.35 -11.47 -1.08
CA GLN A 119 -0.94 -10.58 0.02
C GLN A 119 -0.64 -9.16 -0.45
N VAL A 120 -0.16 -8.96 -1.68
CA VAL A 120 0.01 -7.62 -2.26
C VAL A 120 -1.31 -6.88 -2.36
N TYR A 121 -2.36 -7.57 -2.81
CA TYR A 121 -3.70 -7.00 -2.94
C TYR A 121 -4.39 -6.81 -1.60
N MET A 122 -4.24 -7.77 -0.70
CA MET A 122 -4.77 -7.67 0.66
C MET A 122 -4.18 -6.47 1.40
N LEU A 123 -2.84 -6.36 1.43
CA LEU A 123 -2.12 -5.35 2.21
C LEU A 123 -2.08 -3.98 1.52
N GLY A 124 -2.18 -3.91 0.20
CA GLY A 124 -2.26 -2.63 -0.51
C GLY A 124 -3.70 -2.18 -0.70
N GLN A 125 -4.47 -2.93 -1.47
CA GLN A 125 -5.79 -2.49 -1.95
C GLN A 125 -6.88 -2.71 -0.90
N ALA A 126 -7.08 -3.94 -0.41
CA ALA A 126 -8.15 -4.22 0.56
C ALA A 126 -7.94 -3.46 1.88
N LEU A 127 -6.70 -3.43 2.38
CA LEU A 127 -6.35 -2.66 3.56
C LEU A 127 -6.63 -1.17 3.38
N SER A 128 -6.39 -0.58 2.20
CA SER A 128 -6.73 0.84 1.98
C SER A 128 -8.22 1.15 2.21
N PHE A 129 -9.13 0.22 1.90
CA PHE A 129 -10.57 0.40 2.18
C PHE A 129 -10.84 0.40 3.68
N ALA A 130 -10.20 -0.52 4.41
CA ALA A 130 -10.27 -0.57 5.87
C ALA A 130 -9.76 0.73 6.50
N LEU A 131 -8.62 1.24 6.03
CA LEU A 131 -8.01 2.47 6.55
C LEU A 131 -8.89 3.71 6.31
N VAL A 132 -9.50 3.82 5.13
CA VAL A 132 -10.44 4.91 4.83
C VAL A 132 -11.67 4.87 5.74
N LYS A 133 -12.21 3.68 6.04
CA LYS A 133 -13.32 3.50 7.00
C LYS A 133 -12.90 3.82 8.43
N GLN A 134 -11.64 3.55 8.79
CA GLN A 134 -11.01 3.96 10.05
C GLN A 134 -10.56 5.44 10.08
N ARG A 135 -10.95 6.24 9.09
CA ARG A 135 -10.72 7.70 8.99
C ARG A 135 -9.28 8.12 8.64
N PHE A 136 -8.44 7.21 8.19
CA PHE A 136 -7.18 7.55 7.55
C PHE A 136 -7.39 7.99 6.09
N GLU A 137 -6.47 8.77 5.53
CA GLU A 137 -6.45 9.10 4.09
C GLU A 137 -5.13 8.64 3.46
N PRO A 138 -5.07 7.38 2.97
CA PRO A 138 -3.87 6.86 2.33
C PRO A 138 -3.59 7.54 0.99
N LEU A 139 -2.32 7.83 0.73
CA LEU A 139 -1.83 8.36 -0.55
C LEU A 139 -1.19 7.25 -1.40
N HIS A 140 -1.42 7.31 -2.70
CA HIS A 140 -0.78 6.47 -3.70
C HIS A 140 0.60 7.01 -4.04
N ALA A 141 1.58 6.57 -3.26
CA ALA A 141 2.95 7.08 -3.29
C ALA A 141 3.97 5.96 -3.19
N THR A 142 5.15 6.18 -3.78
CA THR A 142 6.35 5.42 -3.45
C THR A 142 7.28 6.33 -2.66
N VAL A 143 7.82 5.86 -1.54
CA VAL A 143 8.61 6.68 -0.62
C VAL A 143 9.94 6.02 -0.34
N VAL A 144 11.01 6.82 -0.44
CA VAL A 144 12.38 6.44 -0.07
C VAL A 144 12.82 7.25 1.15
N VAL A 145 13.84 6.76 1.83
CA VAL A 145 14.48 7.45 2.96
C VAL A 145 15.84 7.97 2.53
N VAL A 146 16.01 9.29 2.65
CA VAL A 146 17.25 10.04 2.42
C VAL A 146 17.57 10.78 3.71
N ASP A 147 18.75 10.54 4.29
CA ASP A 147 19.21 11.17 5.54
C ASP A 147 18.15 11.19 6.66
N ASP A 148 17.57 10.01 6.91
CA ASP A 148 16.49 9.75 7.89
C ASP A 148 15.18 10.54 7.68
N HIS A 149 14.97 11.07 6.47
CA HIS A 149 13.74 11.72 6.07
C HIS A 149 13.04 10.99 4.92
N ALA A 150 11.72 10.98 4.95
CA ALA A 150 10.90 10.47 3.85
C ALA A 150 10.85 11.47 2.68
N VAL A 151 11.07 10.94 1.48
CA VAL A 151 10.89 11.62 0.20
C VAL A 151 9.85 10.85 -0.60
N ALA A 152 8.67 11.46 -0.77
CA ALA A 152 7.54 10.80 -1.41
C ALA A 152 7.41 11.17 -2.89
N PHE A 153 7.18 10.17 -3.74
CA PHE A 153 6.91 10.34 -5.15
C PHE A 153 5.43 10.07 -5.42
N LEU A 154 4.71 11.05 -5.97
CA LEU A 154 3.33 10.95 -6.42
C LEU A 154 3.25 10.88 -7.94
N GLY A 155 2.07 10.50 -8.45
CA GLY A 155 1.75 10.55 -9.87
C GLY A 155 0.91 9.36 -10.31
N ASP A 156 0.50 9.40 -11.58
CA ASP A 156 -0.40 8.39 -12.17
C ASP A 156 0.18 6.97 -12.15
N ASN A 157 -0.68 5.98 -12.41
CA ASN A 157 -0.23 4.62 -12.66
C ASN A 157 0.81 4.60 -13.79
N ALA A 158 1.89 3.84 -13.58
CA ALA A 158 3.03 3.78 -14.50
C ALA A 158 3.76 5.12 -14.74
N SER A 159 3.59 6.13 -13.88
CA SER A 159 4.37 7.38 -13.94
C SER A 159 5.86 7.22 -13.60
N GLY A 160 6.29 6.03 -13.19
CA GLY A 160 7.70 5.73 -12.89
C GLY A 160 8.13 5.92 -11.43
N LYS A 161 7.19 6.11 -10.47
CA LYS A 161 7.49 6.24 -9.02
C LYS A 161 8.37 5.09 -8.50
N SER A 162 7.92 3.85 -8.65
CA SER A 162 8.66 2.66 -8.21
C SER A 162 9.99 2.51 -8.97
N SER A 163 10.06 2.89 -10.25
CA SER A 163 11.31 2.88 -11.02
C SER A 163 12.33 3.89 -10.48
N LEU A 164 11.88 5.09 -10.11
CA LEU A 164 12.73 6.09 -9.48
C LEU A 164 13.20 5.60 -8.11
N ALA A 165 12.31 5.04 -7.29
CA ALA A 165 12.68 4.44 -6.01
C ALA A 165 13.71 3.30 -6.16
N ALA A 166 13.61 2.47 -7.20
CA ALA A 166 14.61 1.45 -7.50
C ALA A 166 16.00 2.07 -7.80
N CYS A 167 16.05 3.23 -8.48
CA CYS A 167 17.28 3.97 -8.70
C CYS A 167 17.87 4.56 -7.40
N PHE A 168 17.04 4.98 -6.44
CA PHE A 168 17.50 5.36 -5.10
C PHE A 168 18.03 4.16 -4.31
N LEU A 169 17.34 3.01 -4.38
CA LEU A 169 17.77 1.76 -3.76
C LEU A 169 19.10 1.24 -4.32
N GLU A 170 19.38 1.46 -5.62
CA GLU A 170 20.69 1.15 -6.24
C GLU A 170 21.81 1.99 -5.61
N ALA A 171 21.53 3.25 -5.25
CA ALA A 171 22.48 4.16 -4.61
C ALA A 171 22.62 3.99 -3.09
N GLY A 172 22.01 2.96 -2.50
CA GLY A 172 22.12 2.67 -1.06
C GLY A 172 21.11 3.39 -0.16
N HIS A 173 20.17 4.15 -0.73
CA HIS A 173 19.03 4.65 0.05
C HIS A 173 18.06 3.51 0.40
N ARG A 174 17.17 3.76 1.36
CA ARG A 174 16.20 2.75 1.84
C ARG A 174 14.80 2.99 1.29
N LEU A 175 14.04 1.93 1.10
CA LEU A 175 12.61 2.01 0.80
C LEU A 175 11.82 2.17 2.10
N LEU A 176 10.89 3.13 2.14
CA LEU A 176 9.91 3.22 3.22
C LEU A 176 8.62 2.49 2.85
N THR A 177 8.07 2.77 1.68
CA THR A 177 6.87 2.09 1.17
C THR A 177 6.75 2.22 -0.35
N ASP A 178 6.03 1.29 -0.98
CA ASP A 178 5.62 1.35 -2.38
C ASP A 178 4.10 1.21 -2.48
N ASP A 179 3.49 2.02 -3.34
CA ASP A 179 2.06 2.21 -3.59
C ASP A 179 1.18 2.80 -2.48
N LEU A 180 1.39 2.55 -1.18
CA LEU A 180 0.51 3.08 -0.12
C LEU A 180 1.31 3.79 0.95
N LEU A 181 1.02 5.06 1.17
CA LEU A 181 1.61 5.90 2.21
C LEU A 181 0.55 6.35 3.21
N ILE A 182 0.84 6.14 4.50
CA ILE A 182 0.11 6.75 5.61
C ILE A 182 0.97 7.87 6.19
N LEU A 183 0.34 9.03 6.35
CA LEU A 183 0.90 10.20 6.99
C LEU A 183 0.10 10.48 8.27
N GLN A 184 0.79 10.84 9.35
CA GLN A 184 0.14 11.33 10.58
C GLN A 184 0.89 12.54 11.12
N ASP A 185 0.13 13.49 11.67
CA ASP A 185 0.68 14.59 12.44
C ASP A 185 1.29 14.06 13.74
N SER A 186 2.50 14.53 14.06
CA SER A 186 3.18 14.24 15.32
C SER A 186 4.04 15.43 15.72
N SER A 187 3.68 16.10 16.83
CA SER A 187 4.50 17.12 17.51
C SER A 187 5.25 18.06 16.55
N ASN A 188 4.50 18.73 15.67
CA ASN A 188 4.98 19.70 14.65
C ASN A 188 5.67 19.12 13.41
N ARG A 189 5.57 17.81 13.17
CA ARG A 189 6.05 17.18 11.92
C ARG A 189 5.01 16.22 11.37
N ILE A 190 5.06 16.00 10.08
CA ILE A 190 4.32 14.92 9.42
C ILE A 190 5.21 13.68 9.43
N LEU A 191 4.75 12.57 10.01
CA LEU A 191 5.45 11.30 9.96
C LEU A 191 4.91 10.43 8.84
N ALA A 192 5.81 9.87 8.04
CA ALA A 192 5.54 8.88 7.02
C ALA A 192 5.76 7.47 7.58
N TYR A 193 4.76 6.61 7.43
CA TYR A 193 4.78 5.26 8.00
C TYR A 193 5.26 4.21 7.00
N PRO A 194 6.07 3.22 7.46
CA PRO A 194 6.64 2.18 6.63
C PRO A 194 5.58 1.21 6.11
N GLY A 195 5.74 0.75 4.88
CA GLY A 195 4.92 -0.29 4.26
C GLY A 195 5.56 -1.67 4.29
N PRO A 196 4.98 -2.65 3.59
CA PRO A 196 5.59 -3.95 3.39
C PRO A 196 6.97 -3.80 2.71
N PRO A 197 8.00 -4.54 3.13
CA PRO A 197 9.35 -4.43 2.59
C PRO A 197 9.45 -5.10 1.21
N ARG A 198 8.81 -4.50 0.22
CA ARG A 198 8.78 -4.97 -1.17
C ARG A 198 8.56 -3.79 -2.12
N ILE A 199 8.99 -3.97 -3.36
CA ILE A 199 8.73 -3.02 -4.45
C ILE A 199 8.15 -3.75 -5.66
N LYS A 200 7.33 -3.07 -6.46
CA LYS A 200 6.72 -3.64 -7.67
C LYS A 200 7.28 -3.00 -8.93
N LEU A 201 8.00 -3.78 -9.71
CA LEU A 201 8.74 -3.29 -10.88
C LEU A 201 8.47 -4.14 -12.12
N PHE A 202 8.50 -3.50 -13.29
CA PHE A 202 8.59 -4.23 -14.55
C PHE A 202 9.96 -4.94 -14.67
N PRO A 203 10.05 -6.07 -15.39
CA PRO A 203 11.27 -6.88 -15.44
C PRO A 203 12.51 -6.11 -15.89
N ALA A 204 12.38 -5.21 -16.86
CA ALA A 204 13.48 -4.37 -17.35
C ALA A 204 14.05 -3.45 -16.25
N ILE A 205 13.17 -2.81 -15.47
CA ILE A 205 13.56 -1.92 -14.37
C ILE A 205 14.21 -2.71 -13.23
N ALA A 206 13.60 -3.85 -12.86
CA ALA A 206 14.16 -4.74 -11.84
C ALA A 206 15.57 -5.22 -12.22
N SER A 207 15.75 -5.67 -13.46
CA SER A 207 17.07 -6.11 -13.94
C SER A 207 18.10 -4.98 -13.97
N ARG A 208 17.70 -3.75 -14.29
CA ARG A 208 18.61 -2.61 -14.36
C ARG A 208 19.11 -2.13 -12.99
N PHE A 209 18.24 -2.06 -11.98
CA PHE A 209 18.58 -1.40 -10.70
C PHE A 209 18.76 -2.36 -9.53
N LEU A 210 18.15 -3.55 -9.57
CA LEU A 210 18.21 -4.52 -8.48
C LEU A 210 18.99 -5.78 -8.85
N GLY A 211 19.45 -5.91 -10.10
CA GLY A 211 20.18 -7.09 -10.58
C GLY A 211 19.29 -8.33 -10.69
N ARG A 212 19.89 -9.48 -11.01
CA ARG A 212 19.17 -10.74 -11.32
C ARG A 212 19.03 -11.69 -10.13
N THR A 213 19.72 -11.43 -9.02
CA THR A 213 19.79 -12.31 -7.85
C THR A 213 18.62 -12.14 -6.88
N VAL A 214 17.88 -11.04 -6.97
CA VAL A 214 16.71 -10.77 -6.11
C VAL A 214 15.56 -11.72 -6.47
N LYS A 215 14.86 -12.27 -5.46
CA LYS A 215 13.64 -13.07 -5.65
C LYS A 215 12.61 -12.27 -6.46
N ARG A 216 12.06 -12.87 -7.50
CA ARG A 216 11.08 -12.26 -8.40
C ARG A 216 9.83 -13.13 -8.43
N VAL A 217 8.71 -12.56 -8.01
CA VAL A 217 7.41 -13.23 -8.07
C VAL A 217 6.51 -12.50 -9.06
N PRO A 218 5.93 -13.17 -10.08
CA PRO A 218 4.93 -12.56 -10.94
C PRO A 218 3.77 -11.97 -10.12
N MET A 219 3.34 -10.74 -10.43
CA MET A 219 2.32 -10.06 -9.65
C MET A 219 0.92 -10.63 -9.87
N ASN A 220 0.51 -10.87 -11.11
CA ASN A 220 -0.73 -11.56 -11.51
C ASN A 220 -0.73 -11.73 -13.05
N ALA A 221 -1.76 -12.37 -13.60
CA ALA A 221 -1.86 -12.62 -15.04
C ALA A 221 -2.16 -11.35 -15.88
N ASP A 222 -2.60 -10.26 -15.25
CA ASP A 222 -3.02 -9.02 -15.92
C ASP A 222 -1.88 -7.99 -16.05
N THR A 223 -0.68 -8.30 -15.56
CA THR A 223 0.49 -7.41 -15.66
C THR A 223 1.83 -8.15 -15.59
N ASP A 224 2.83 -7.68 -16.35
CA ASP A 224 4.20 -8.18 -16.29
C ASP A 224 4.99 -7.74 -15.05
N LYS A 225 4.38 -6.96 -14.15
CA LYS A 225 5.07 -6.51 -12.93
C LYS A 225 5.48 -7.69 -12.07
N LEU A 226 6.66 -7.55 -11.48
CA LEU A 226 7.22 -8.46 -10.50
C LEU A 226 7.08 -7.84 -9.11
N ILE A 227 6.81 -8.68 -8.13
CA ILE A 227 6.91 -8.39 -6.70
C ILE A 227 8.32 -8.77 -6.27
N LEU A 228 9.09 -7.79 -5.79
CA LEU A 228 10.46 -7.98 -5.34
C LEU A 228 10.55 -7.66 -3.85
N PRO A 229 10.77 -8.66 -2.98
CA PRO A 229 11.10 -8.42 -1.58
C PRO A 229 12.37 -7.55 -1.46
N ILE A 230 12.38 -6.66 -0.48
CA ILE A 230 13.51 -5.80 -0.16
C ILE A 230 14.07 -6.24 1.19
N ASP A 231 15.39 -6.45 1.25
CA ASP A 231 16.06 -6.86 2.47
C ASP A 231 15.89 -5.82 3.59
N ALA A 232 15.94 -6.27 4.85
CA ALA A 232 15.76 -5.42 6.02
C ALA A 232 16.71 -4.20 6.03
N HIS A 233 17.97 -4.37 5.62
CA HIS A 233 18.96 -3.28 5.58
C HIS A 233 18.67 -2.23 4.48
N ARG A 234 17.87 -2.57 3.47
CA ARG A 234 17.45 -1.68 2.36
C ARG A 234 16.03 -1.16 2.53
N SER A 235 15.37 -1.48 3.64
CA SER A 235 14.04 -0.99 3.99
C SER A 235 14.09 -0.24 5.32
N CYS A 236 13.11 0.63 5.55
CA CYS A 236 12.93 1.33 6.82
C CYS A 236 11.70 0.74 7.51
N ALA A 237 11.84 0.35 8.78
CA ALA A 237 10.79 -0.29 9.57
C ALA A 237 10.14 0.64 10.62
N SER A 238 10.59 1.90 10.71
CA SER A 238 10.10 2.89 11.66
C SER A 238 9.56 4.12 10.92
N PRO A 239 8.56 4.84 11.48
CA PRO A 239 8.09 6.09 10.90
C PRO A 239 9.21 7.13 10.86
N VAL A 240 9.28 7.91 9.79
CA VAL A 240 10.28 8.99 9.62
C VAL A 240 9.61 10.30 9.21
N PRO A 241 10.17 11.48 9.56
CA PRO A 241 9.61 12.76 9.14
C PRO A 241 9.58 12.90 7.62
N LEU A 242 8.46 13.37 7.07
CA LEU A 242 8.32 13.71 5.67
C LEU A 242 9.03 15.04 5.38
N LYS A 243 9.95 15.04 4.42
CA LYS A 243 10.72 16.23 4.03
C LYS A 243 10.13 16.90 2.79
N ALA A 244 9.77 16.12 1.77
CA ALA A 244 9.23 16.66 0.52
C ALA A 244 8.35 15.64 -0.22
N ILE A 245 7.46 16.17 -1.07
CA ILE A 245 6.65 15.39 -2.00
C ILE A 245 6.95 15.86 -3.42
N TYR A 246 7.28 14.93 -4.31
CA TYR A 246 7.48 15.20 -5.74
C TYR A 246 6.34 14.57 -6.55
N SER A 247 5.48 15.38 -7.16
CA SER A 247 4.49 14.91 -8.14
C SER A 247 5.13 14.75 -9.52
N LEU A 248 5.19 13.51 -10.00
CA LEU A 248 5.79 13.18 -11.29
C LEU A 248 4.84 13.61 -12.42
N ALA A 249 5.32 14.49 -13.29
CA ALA A 249 4.56 14.95 -14.46
C ALA A 249 4.10 13.78 -15.34
N ALA A 250 2.87 13.84 -15.87
CA ALA A 250 2.31 12.76 -16.67
C ALA A 250 3.17 12.51 -17.93
N PRO A 251 3.26 11.27 -18.45
CA PRO A 251 4.10 10.95 -19.61
C PRO A 251 3.88 11.89 -20.80
N ARG A 252 2.62 12.22 -21.10
CA ARG A 252 2.23 13.15 -22.19
C ARG A 252 2.80 14.57 -22.03
N ASP A 253 3.01 15.03 -20.80
CA ASP A 253 3.49 16.39 -20.50
C ASP A 253 5.03 16.50 -20.63
N VAL A 254 5.71 15.37 -20.83
CA VAL A 254 7.18 15.30 -20.87
C VAL A 254 7.73 14.64 -22.13
N CYS A 255 6.87 14.23 -23.09
CA CYS A 255 7.27 13.56 -24.34
C CYS A 255 8.34 14.30 -25.16
N ARG A 256 8.55 15.60 -24.92
CA ARG A 256 9.54 16.44 -25.63
C ARG A 256 10.59 17.09 -24.72
N ARG A 257 10.60 16.78 -23.41
CA ARG A 257 11.57 17.36 -22.48
C ARG A 257 12.93 16.68 -22.63
N GLN A 258 13.99 17.49 -22.61
CA GLN A 258 15.39 17.03 -22.69
C GLN A 258 16.15 17.12 -21.35
N SER A 259 15.61 17.87 -20.40
CA SER A 259 16.19 18.11 -19.07
C SER A 259 15.21 17.76 -17.95
N VAL A 260 15.76 17.52 -16.76
CA VAL A 260 15.01 17.40 -15.51
C VAL A 260 14.66 18.80 -15.01
N SER A 261 13.41 19.01 -14.61
CA SER A 261 12.97 20.24 -13.91
C SER A 261 12.21 19.90 -12.64
N ILE A 262 12.45 20.71 -11.61
CA ILE A 262 11.76 20.67 -10.33
C ILE A 262 11.20 22.07 -10.10
N GLU A 263 9.88 22.17 -9.95
CA GLU A 263 9.18 23.44 -9.76
C GLU A 263 8.27 23.33 -8.53
N PRO A 264 8.30 24.27 -7.57
CA PRO A 264 7.37 24.25 -6.46
C PRO A 264 5.93 24.42 -6.98
N LEU A 265 4.99 23.68 -6.40
CA LEU A 265 3.58 23.88 -6.66
C LEU A 265 3.04 24.94 -5.71
N SER A 266 2.12 25.78 -6.20
CA SER A 266 1.31 26.62 -5.32
C SER A 266 0.47 25.75 -4.36
N PRO A 267 0.02 26.27 -3.20
CA PRO A 267 -0.80 25.49 -2.27
C PRO A 267 -2.05 24.89 -2.93
N ARG A 268 -2.67 25.61 -3.88
CA ARG A 268 -3.82 25.12 -4.65
C ARG A 268 -3.46 23.95 -5.57
N GLU A 269 -2.33 24.03 -6.27
CA GLU A 269 -1.87 22.95 -7.13
C GLU A 269 -1.45 21.73 -6.31
N ALA A 270 -0.73 21.94 -5.21
CA ALA A 270 -0.34 20.92 -4.24
C ALA A 270 -1.58 20.17 -3.71
N PHE A 271 -2.60 20.92 -3.26
CA PHE A 271 -3.87 20.35 -2.80
C PHE A 271 -4.52 19.45 -3.86
N VAL A 272 -4.61 19.92 -5.11
CA VAL A 272 -5.20 19.15 -6.21
C VAL A 272 -4.41 17.86 -6.47
N GLU A 273 -3.07 17.92 -6.46
CA GLU A 273 -2.22 16.74 -6.66
C GLU A 273 -2.32 15.73 -5.51
N LEU A 274 -2.43 16.22 -4.27
CA LEU A 274 -2.65 15.38 -3.08
C LEU A 274 -4.01 14.67 -3.15
N VAL A 275 -5.10 15.38 -3.43
CA VAL A 275 -6.44 14.81 -3.55
C VAL A 275 -6.49 13.74 -4.66
N LYS A 276 -5.90 14.02 -5.83
CA LYS A 276 -5.82 13.04 -6.93
C LYS A 276 -5.08 11.77 -6.55
N SER A 277 -4.10 11.89 -5.64
CA SER A 277 -3.27 10.80 -5.17
C SER A 277 -3.92 9.97 -4.07
N THR A 278 -5.11 10.32 -3.58
CA THR A 278 -5.79 9.53 -2.52
C THR A 278 -6.30 8.18 -3.02
N PHE A 279 -6.29 7.17 -2.13
CA PHE A 279 -6.90 5.87 -2.41
C PHE A 279 -8.44 5.93 -2.41
N ASN A 280 -9.04 4.92 -3.04
CA ASN A 280 -10.48 4.65 -2.98
C ASN A 280 -11.36 5.86 -3.29
N ARG A 281 -11.00 6.65 -4.32
CA ARG A 281 -11.73 7.85 -4.77
C ARG A 281 -13.22 7.59 -5.10
N ARG A 282 -13.63 6.32 -5.18
CA ARG A 282 -15.03 5.91 -5.35
C ARG A 282 -15.86 5.97 -4.06
N LEU A 283 -15.22 5.95 -2.88
CA LEU A 283 -15.93 6.17 -1.61
C LEU A 283 -16.11 7.69 -1.41
N VAL A 284 -17.25 8.22 -1.81
CA VAL A 284 -17.55 9.67 -1.84
C VAL A 284 -18.57 10.10 -0.77
N ASN A 285 -18.60 9.38 0.36
CA ASN A 285 -19.45 9.75 1.49
C ASN A 285 -19.14 11.19 1.98
N PRO A 286 -20.13 12.09 2.19
CA PRO A 286 -19.90 13.47 2.61
C PRO A 286 -18.93 13.65 3.78
N GLN A 287 -19.06 12.88 4.87
CA GLN A 287 -18.15 13.03 6.02
C GLN A 287 -16.70 12.64 5.69
N ARG A 288 -16.50 11.74 4.71
CA ARG A 288 -15.16 11.45 4.20
C ARG A 288 -14.63 12.62 3.38
N LEU A 289 -15.42 13.16 2.47
CA LEU A 289 -14.98 14.25 1.57
C LEU A 289 -14.57 15.49 2.37
N GLU A 290 -15.32 15.83 3.42
CA GLU A 290 -14.97 16.92 4.34
C GLU A 290 -13.63 16.67 5.05
N ARG A 291 -13.46 15.49 5.64
CA ARG A 291 -12.19 15.11 6.28
C ARG A 291 -11.03 15.11 5.28
N GLN A 292 -11.22 14.51 4.11
CA GLN A 292 -10.22 14.45 3.06
C GLN A 292 -9.80 15.86 2.62
N PHE A 293 -10.76 16.76 2.43
CA PHE A 293 -10.46 18.16 2.14
C PHE A 293 -9.59 18.78 3.23
N GLY A 294 -9.99 18.65 4.51
CA GLY A 294 -9.23 19.20 5.63
C GLY A 294 -7.81 18.66 5.74
N VAL A 295 -7.64 17.34 5.64
CA VAL A 295 -6.32 16.68 5.71
C VAL A 295 -5.43 17.11 4.54
N MET A 296 -5.95 17.12 3.31
CA MET A 296 -5.14 17.48 2.14
C MET A 296 -4.82 18.98 2.11
N ALA A 297 -5.71 19.84 2.60
CA ALA A 297 -5.45 21.28 2.73
C ALA A 297 -4.34 21.54 3.74
N SER A 298 -4.45 20.96 4.94
CA SER A 298 -3.41 21.09 5.96
C SER A 298 -2.07 20.56 5.47
N LEU A 299 -2.05 19.44 4.75
CA LEU A 299 -0.81 18.88 4.21
C LEU A 299 -0.20 19.78 3.12
N ALA A 300 -1.01 20.40 2.27
CA ALA A 300 -0.56 21.33 1.22
C ALA A 300 0.04 22.62 1.80
N ASP A 301 -0.38 23.03 3.00
CA ASP A 301 0.13 24.23 3.68
C ASP A 301 1.48 23.98 4.37
N VAL A 302 1.72 22.76 4.86
CA VAL A 302 2.89 22.46 5.70
C VAL A 302 4.00 21.68 4.99
N VAL A 303 3.70 21.00 3.88
CA VAL A 303 4.67 20.17 3.15
C VAL A 303 5.00 20.78 1.80
N SER A 304 6.30 20.84 1.47
CA SER A 304 6.75 21.24 0.14
C SER A 304 6.36 20.18 -0.89
N VAL A 305 5.39 20.52 -1.73
CA VAL A 305 5.00 19.72 -2.90
C VAL A 305 5.60 20.35 -4.14
N LYS A 306 6.39 19.59 -4.88
CA LYS A 306 7.10 20.03 -6.08
C LYS A 306 6.70 19.17 -7.28
N LYS A 307 6.58 19.77 -8.46
CA LYS A 307 6.40 19.05 -9.71
C LYS A 307 7.76 18.61 -10.22
N LEU A 308 7.92 17.31 -10.47
CA LEU A 308 9.12 16.71 -11.03
C LEU A 308 8.84 16.26 -12.47
N ALA A 309 9.47 16.92 -13.43
CA ALA A 309 9.36 16.59 -14.85
C ALA A 309 10.72 16.16 -15.39
N TYR A 310 10.77 15.04 -16.13
CA TYR A 310 12.03 14.52 -16.67
C TYR A 310 11.83 13.68 -17.93
N PRO A 311 12.87 13.53 -18.77
CA PRO A 311 12.83 12.67 -19.95
C PRO A 311 12.57 11.21 -19.55
N ARG A 312 11.65 10.53 -20.24
CA ARG A 312 11.25 9.15 -19.93
C ARG A 312 12.24 8.11 -20.47
N ALA A 313 13.47 8.16 -19.96
CA ALA A 313 14.53 7.21 -20.28
C ALA A 313 15.10 6.60 -18.99
N ILE A 314 15.22 5.28 -18.94
CA ILE A 314 15.70 4.54 -17.77
C ILE A 314 17.09 5.03 -17.36
N ASP A 315 17.98 5.25 -18.32
CA ASP A 315 19.36 5.68 -18.08
C ASP A 315 19.46 7.11 -17.53
N ARG A 316 18.40 7.92 -17.68
CA ARG A 316 18.34 9.28 -17.12
C ARG A 316 17.87 9.30 -15.67
N LEU A 317 17.38 8.20 -15.09
CA LEU A 317 16.90 8.18 -13.70
C LEU A 317 17.99 8.52 -12.67
N GLN A 318 19.27 8.24 -12.97
CA GLN A 318 20.39 8.64 -12.11
C GLN A 318 20.59 10.15 -12.05
N GLU A 319 20.32 10.87 -13.15
CA GLU A 319 20.28 12.34 -13.14
C GLU A 319 19.09 12.87 -12.36
N VAL A 320 17.91 12.26 -12.52
CA VAL A 320 16.71 12.61 -11.75
C VAL A 320 16.96 12.46 -10.25
N ARG A 321 17.57 11.34 -9.82
CA ARG A 321 17.97 11.12 -8.43
C ARG A 321 18.90 12.23 -7.95
N ARG A 322 19.96 12.56 -8.69
CA ARG A 322 20.91 13.63 -8.32
C ARG A 322 20.22 14.99 -8.16
N MET A 323 19.30 15.33 -9.06
CA MET A 323 18.54 16.58 -8.98
C MET A 323 17.60 16.63 -7.79
N VAL A 324 16.94 15.50 -7.45
CA VAL A 324 16.11 15.41 -6.24
C VAL A 324 16.97 15.56 -4.99
N LEU A 325 18.12 14.89 -4.92
CA LEU A 325 19.03 15.02 -3.77
C LEU A 325 19.51 16.46 -3.58
N ALA A 326 19.96 17.12 -4.65
CA ALA A 326 20.42 18.52 -4.60
C ALA A 326 19.32 19.54 -4.25
N ASP A 327 18.05 19.18 -4.43
CA ASP A 327 16.88 20.02 -4.08
C ASP A 327 16.38 19.79 -2.64
N LEU A 328 16.89 18.76 -1.96
CA LEU A 328 16.61 18.47 -0.54
C LEU A 328 17.60 19.14 0.42
N ASP A 329 18.81 19.43 -0.08
CA ASP A 329 19.89 20.19 0.58
C ASP A 329 19.48 21.67 0.79
#